data_AF-A0AB94IUY1-F1
#
_entry.id   AF-A0AB94IUY1-F1
#
_cell.length_a   1.000
_cell.length_b   1.000
_cell.length_c   1.000
_cell.angle_alpha   90.00
_cell.angle_beta   90.00
_cell.angle_gamma   90.00
#
_symmetry.space_group_name_H-M   'P 1'
#
loop_
_entity.id
_entity.type
_entity.pdbx_description
1 polymer ?
#
loop_
_entity_poly.entity_id
_entity_poly.type
_entity_poly.pdbx_seq_one_letter_code
_entity_poly.pdbx_strand_id
1 'polypeptide(L)'
;MNYVFMVLIFIFSFYQFFIKGFNKEIMDTFNSNSISNIAHYLSFGAINSFFANRFFEIDWMLWITFYSIIGILICKKTEKGERKYSQKLIIFLIVFLFFSIYRVPTHPASFEKYINSKEMYQCVTRWECVKISSEISEHDSLRAKAEILSINGYTFDWYVLYAKGYIQLANDKGNIEEINGVNICGFWIEY
;
A
#
# COMPACT_ATOMS: atom_id res chain seq x y z
N MET A 1 -21.22 7.84 -0.69
CA MET A 1 -21.48 6.39 -0.91
C MET A 1 -20.53 5.51 -0.10
N ASN A 2 -19.21 5.72 -0.20
CA ASN A 2 -18.18 4.96 0.53
C ASN A 2 -18.38 4.92 2.06
N TYR A 3 -18.74 6.06 2.67
CA TYR A 3 -19.04 6.13 4.12
C TYR A 3 -20.20 5.22 4.55
N VAL A 4 -21.26 5.13 3.74
CA VAL A 4 -22.41 4.27 4.05
C VAL A 4 -22.01 2.80 4.02
N PHE A 5 -21.26 2.38 2.99
CA PHE A 5 -20.75 1.02 2.91
C PHE A 5 -19.81 0.68 4.08
N MET A 6 -18.94 1.63 4.46
CA MET A 6 -18.05 1.44 5.61
C MET A 6 -18.85 1.23 6.91
N VAL A 7 -19.88 2.06 7.14
CA VAL A 7 -20.76 1.91 8.32
C VAL A 7 -21.47 0.55 8.31
N LEU A 8 -21.96 0.11 7.15
CA LEU A 8 -22.60 -1.21 7.02
C LEU A 8 -21.63 -2.35 7.32
N ILE A 9 -20.40 -2.29 6.80
CA ILE A 9 -19.36 -3.30 7.08
C ILE A 9 -18.97 -3.29 8.56
N PHE A 10 -18.86 -2.11 9.17
CA PHE A 10 -18.58 -1.99 10.59
C PHE A 10 -19.69 -2.64 11.43
N ILE A 11 -20.95 -2.30 11.17
CA ILE A 11 -22.10 -2.86 11.90
C ILE A 11 -22.19 -4.38 11.67
N PHE A 12 -22.04 -4.83 10.42
CA PHE A 12 -22.09 -6.24 10.07
C PHE A 12 -20.97 -7.04 10.75
N SER A 13 -19.73 -6.56 10.67
CA SER A 13 -18.59 -7.22 11.34
C SER A 13 -18.76 -7.20 12.85
N PHE A 14 -19.23 -6.10 13.44
CA PHE A 14 -19.51 -6.01 14.87
C PHE A 14 -20.55 -7.06 15.30
N TYR A 15 -21.66 -7.16 14.56
CA TYR A 15 -22.69 -8.16 14.80
C TYR A 15 -22.14 -9.59 14.70
N GLN A 16 -21.36 -9.91 13.66
CA GLN A 16 -20.84 -11.26 13.45
C GLN A 16 -19.83 -11.67 14.53
N PHE A 17 -18.91 -10.79 14.93
CA PHE A 17 -17.85 -11.15 15.86
C PHE A 17 -18.24 -11.01 17.34
N PHE A 18 -19.07 -10.04 17.70
CA PHE A 18 -19.37 -9.73 19.11
C PHE A 18 -20.79 -10.10 19.56
N ILE A 19 -21.79 -10.05 18.67
CA ILE A 19 -23.19 -10.34 19.05
C ILE A 19 -23.54 -11.79 18.76
N LYS A 20 -23.41 -12.22 17.51
CA LYS A 20 -23.76 -13.60 17.09
C LYS A 20 -22.81 -14.63 17.70
N GLY A 21 -21.57 -14.21 17.97
CA GLY A 21 -20.48 -15.09 18.36
C GLY A 21 -19.97 -15.87 17.14
N PHE A 22 -18.67 -15.74 16.84
CA PHE A 22 -18.10 -16.44 15.70
C PHE A 22 -18.17 -17.95 15.92
N ASN A 23 -18.42 -18.68 14.83
CA ASN A 23 -18.77 -20.11 14.80
C ASN A 23 -17.95 -20.94 15.81
N LYS A 24 -18.61 -21.66 16.73
CA LYS A 24 -17.95 -22.41 17.83
C LYS A 24 -16.84 -23.34 17.31
N GLU A 25 -17.07 -23.99 16.18
CA GLU A 25 -16.10 -24.88 15.52
C GLU A 25 -14.78 -24.19 15.15
N ILE A 26 -14.84 -22.92 14.72
CA ILE A 26 -13.65 -22.13 14.42
C ILE A 26 -12.96 -21.73 15.72
N MET A 27 -13.72 -21.51 16.80
CA MET A 27 -13.17 -21.17 18.09
C MET A 27 -12.41 -22.29 18.79
N ASP A 28 -12.82 -23.54 18.56
CA ASP A 28 -12.12 -24.71 19.07
C ASP A 28 -10.71 -24.88 18.44
N THR A 29 -10.43 -24.15 17.35
CA THR A 29 -9.10 -24.12 16.72
C THR A 29 -8.09 -23.19 17.42
N PHE A 30 -8.49 -22.47 18.46
CA PHE A 30 -7.62 -21.55 19.23
C PHE A 30 -7.19 -22.17 20.57
N ASN A 31 -6.07 -21.69 21.12
CA ASN A 31 -5.43 -22.30 22.30
C ASN A 31 -6.21 -22.11 23.63
N SER A 32 -7.06 -21.08 23.75
CA SER A 32 -7.86 -20.80 24.97
C SER A 32 -8.99 -19.79 24.69
N ASN A 33 -9.95 -19.67 25.61
CA ASN A 33 -11.05 -18.70 25.54
C ASN A 33 -10.55 -17.23 25.48
N SER A 34 -9.47 -16.90 26.20
CA SER A 34 -8.89 -15.54 26.16
C SER A 34 -8.24 -15.24 24.81
N ILE A 35 -7.58 -16.23 24.20
CA ILE A 35 -6.96 -16.10 22.87
C ILE A 35 -8.04 -16.04 21.78
N SER A 36 -9.14 -16.76 21.96
CA SER A 36 -10.35 -16.68 21.13
C SER A 36 -10.91 -15.24 21.09
N ASN A 37 -11.01 -14.57 22.24
CA ASN A 37 -11.44 -13.17 22.27
C ASN A 37 -10.46 -12.23 21.54
N ILE A 38 -9.15 -12.43 21.69
CA ILE A 38 -8.14 -11.67 20.93
C ILE A 38 -8.34 -11.89 19.43
N ALA A 39 -8.57 -13.13 18.99
CA ALA A 39 -8.83 -13.45 17.60
C ALA A 39 -10.08 -12.76 17.04
N HIS A 40 -11.13 -12.52 17.84
CA HIS A 40 -12.28 -11.70 17.45
C HIS A 40 -11.88 -10.26 17.15
N TYR A 41 -11.15 -9.61 18.06
CA TYR A 41 -10.69 -8.23 17.85
C TYR A 41 -9.77 -8.11 16.64
N LEU A 42 -8.86 -9.07 16.45
CA LEU A 42 -7.98 -9.10 15.28
C LEU A 42 -8.77 -9.31 13.98
N SER A 43 -9.77 -10.20 13.97
CA SER A 43 -10.59 -10.45 12.77
C SER A 43 -11.44 -9.22 12.43
N PHE A 44 -12.02 -8.59 13.44
CA PHE A 44 -12.75 -7.34 13.29
C PHE A 44 -11.86 -6.22 12.75
N GLY A 45 -10.67 -6.06 13.33
CA GLY A 45 -9.66 -5.09 12.89
C GLY A 45 -9.19 -5.34 11.46
N ALA A 46 -8.93 -6.60 11.09
CA ALA A 46 -8.52 -6.97 9.74
C ALA A 46 -9.56 -6.59 8.69
N ILE A 47 -10.83 -6.94 8.91
CA ILE A 47 -11.91 -6.66 7.96
C ILE A 47 -12.12 -5.14 7.82
N ASN A 48 -12.27 -4.43 8.92
CA ASN A 48 -12.54 -2.99 8.86
C ASN A 48 -11.36 -2.22 8.24
N SER A 49 -10.12 -2.59 8.57
CA SER A 49 -8.95 -1.92 8.00
C SER A 49 -8.79 -2.22 6.51
N PHE A 50 -9.06 -3.46 6.08
CA PHE A 50 -9.03 -3.81 4.66
C PHE A 50 -10.03 -3.00 3.83
N PHE A 51 -11.27 -2.91 4.30
CA PHE A 51 -12.30 -2.13 3.61
C PHE A 51 -12.07 -0.62 3.73
N ALA A 52 -11.53 -0.13 4.86
CA ALA A 52 -11.13 1.27 4.99
C ALA A 52 -10.06 1.64 3.96
N ASN A 53 -9.04 0.80 3.77
CA ASN A 53 -8.08 1.00 2.68
C ASN A 53 -8.80 1.03 1.32
N ARG A 54 -9.68 0.07 1.03
CA ARG A 54 -10.32 -0.04 -0.28
C ARG A 54 -11.21 1.15 -0.64
N PHE A 55 -11.88 1.76 0.35
CA PHE A 55 -12.83 2.85 0.14
C PHE A 55 -12.24 4.25 0.27
N PHE A 56 -11.20 4.41 1.07
CA PHE A 56 -10.60 5.71 1.38
C PHE A 56 -9.16 5.85 0.88
N GLU A 57 -8.59 4.80 0.28
CA GLU A 57 -7.22 4.79 -0.27
C GLU A 57 -6.16 5.17 0.79
N ILE A 58 -6.39 4.72 2.02
CA ILE A 58 -5.52 4.95 3.16
C ILE A 58 -4.55 3.77 3.31
N ASP A 59 -3.36 3.91 2.71
CA ASP A 59 -2.36 2.83 2.60
C ASP A 59 -1.99 2.19 3.94
N TRP A 60 -1.93 2.97 5.04
CA TRP A 60 -1.54 2.44 6.36
C TRP A 60 -2.56 1.45 6.94
N MET A 61 -3.82 1.47 6.49
CA MET A 61 -4.84 0.52 6.91
C MET A 61 -4.56 -0.91 6.42
N LEU A 62 -3.84 -1.09 5.31
CA LEU A 62 -3.39 -2.42 4.88
C LEU A 62 -2.41 -3.04 5.87
N TRP A 63 -1.55 -2.24 6.52
CA TRP A 63 -0.64 -2.74 7.54
C TRP A 63 -1.37 -3.28 8.76
N ILE A 64 -2.43 -2.60 9.22
CA ILE A 64 -3.27 -3.12 10.31
C ILE A 64 -3.89 -4.45 9.91
N THR A 65 -4.38 -4.57 8.67
CA THR A 65 -4.93 -5.81 8.14
C THR A 65 -3.90 -6.94 8.20
N PHE A 66 -2.69 -6.67 7.71
CA PHE A 66 -1.60 -7.63 7.69
C PHE A 66 -1.19 -8.09 9.08
N TYR A 67 -0.96 -7.15 10.01
CA TYR A 67 -0.61 -7.49 11.40
C TYR A 67 -1.72 -8.24 12.12
N SER A 68 -2.98 -7.91 11.82
CA SER A 68 -4.13 -8.62 12.38
C SER A 68 -4.18 -10.08 11.90
N ILE A 69 -3.93 -10.32 10.61
CA ILE A 69 -3.85 -11.68 10.05
C ILE A 69 -2.69 -12.46 10.66
N ILE A 70 -1.51 -11.84 10.79
CA ILE A 70 -0.36 -12.47 11.49
C ILE A 70 -0.74 -12.85 12.92
N GLY A 71 -1.36 -11.93 13.66
CA GLY A 71 -1.82 -12.18 15.02
C GLY A 71 -2.80 -13.36 15.08
N ILE A 72 -3.73 -13.47 14.13
CA ILE A 72 -4.66 -14.60 14.04
C ILE A 72 -3.90 -15.92 13.79
N LEU A 73 -2.92 -15.93 12.90
CA LEU A 73 -2.10 -17.12 12.62
C LEU A 73 -1.31 -17.59 13.85
N ILE A 74 -0.84 -16.64 14.67
CA ILE A 74 -0.16 -16.93 15.95
C ILE A 74 -1.15 -17.49 16.98
N CYS A 75 -2.37 -16.94 17.05
CA CYS A 75 -3.39 -17.37 18.00
C CYS A 75 -3.88 -18.80 17.75
N LYS A 76 -3.83 -19.30 16.50
CA LYS A 76 -4.27 -20.66 16.14
C LYS A 76 -3.45 -21.72 16.85
N LYS A 77 -4.15 -22.71 17.43
CA LYS A 77 -3.57 -23.83 18.16
C LYS A 77 -2.48 -24.51 17.34
N THR A 78 -1.30 -24.60 17.91
CA THR A 78 -0.18 -25.33 17.29
C THR A 78 -0.30 -26.78 17.74
N GLU A 79 -0.87 -27.62 16.89
CA GLU A 79 -0.77 -29.06 17.10
C GLU A 79 0.69 -29.51 16.92
N LYS A 80 1.16 -30.36 17.84
CA LYS A 80 2.56 -30.83 17.86
C LYS A 80 2.80 -31.77 16.67
N GLY A 81 3.61 -31.34 15.71
CA GLY A 81 4.07 -32.17 14.59
C GLY A 81 4.80 -31.34 13.52
N GLU A 82 5.94 -31.84 13.02
CA GLU A 82 6.81 -31.13 12.06
C GLU A 82 6.07 -30.72 10.78
N ARG A 83 5.17 -31.57 10.26
CA ARG A 83 4.38 -31.31 9.04
C ARG A 83 3.48 -30.07 9.15
N LYS A 84 3.06 -29.69 10.35
CA LYS A 84 2.17 -28.53 10.59
C LYS A 84 2.93 -27.22 10.73
N TYR A 85 4.22 -27.25 11.11
CA TYR A 85 5.07 -26.06 11.08
C TYR A 85 5.28 -25.57 9.64
N SER A 86 5.61 -26.48 8.72
CA SER A 86 5.73 -26.17 7.30
C SER A 86 4.43 -25.61 6.71
N GLN A 87 3.26 -26.13 7.13
CA GLN A 87 1.96 -25.58 6.71
C GLN A 87 1.76 -24.13 7.19
N LYS A 88 2.07 -23.82 8.46
CA LYS A 88 1.98 -22.44 8.96
C LYS A 88 2.92 -21.49 8.20
N LEU A 89 4.13 -21.95 7.88
CA LEU A 89 5.10 -21.19 7.08
C LEU A 89 4.60 -20.96 5.65
N ILE A 90 4.02 -21.97 5.00
CA ILE A 90 3.42 -21.83 3.68
C ILE A 90 2.25 -20.83 3.71
N ILE A 91 1.36 -20.92 4.70
CA ILE A 91 0.25 -19.97 4.86
C ILE A 91 0.79 -18.55 5.06
N PHE A 92 1.83 -18.38 5.89
CA PHE A 92 2.46 -17.09 6.11
C PHE A 92 3.05 -16.52 4.81
N LEU A 93 3.77 -17.33 4.03
CA LEU A 93 4.32 -16.92 2.73
C LEU A 93 3.23 -16.54 1.74
N ILE A 94 2.11 -17.27 1.71
CA ILE A 94 0.95 -16.95 0.86
C ILE A 94 0.35 -15.60 1.28
N VAL A 95 0.12 -15.40 2.57
CA VAL A 95 -0.41 -14.12 3.10
C VAL A 95 0.53 -12.96 2.78
N PHE A 96 1.84 -13.16 2.95
CA PHE A 96 2.85 -12.17 2.59
C PHE A 96 2.84 -11.86 1.10
N LEU A 97 2.74 -12.87 0.24
CA LEU A 97 2.66 -12.70 -1.20
C LEU A 97 1.42 -11.88 -1.60
N PHE A 98 0.25 -12.23 -1.06
CA PHE A 98 -0.98 -11.45 -1.31
C PHE A 98 -0.85 -10.01 -0.81
N PHE A 99 -0.29 -9.80 0.37
CA PHE A 99 -0.03 -8.46 0.89
C PHE A 99 0.86 -7.65 -0.05
N SER A 100 1.94 -8.24 -0.55
CA SER A 100 2.84 -7.61 -1.50
C SER A 100 2.13 -7.24 -2.80
N ILE A 101 1.33 -8.15 -3.37
CA ILE A 101 0.55 -7.89 -4.60
C ILE A 101 -0.43 -6.73 -4.40
N TYR A 102 -1.17 -6.73 -3.29
CA TYR A 102 -2.15 -5.68 -3.00
C TYR A 102 -1.53 -4.30 -2.77
N ARG A 103 -0.24 -4.24 -2.40
CA ARG A 103 0.49 -3.00 -2.23
C ARG A 103 1.06 -2.45 -3.53
N VAL A 104 1.21 -3.27 -4.56
CA VAL A 104 1.71 -2.81 -5.86
C VAL A 104 0.62 -1.95 -6.53
N PRO A 105 0.93 -0.69 -6.89
CA PRO A 105 -0.05 0.18 -7.51
C PRO A 105 -0.45 -0.36 -8.88
N THR A 106 -1.74 -0.31 -9.18
CA THR A 106 -2.30 -0.73 -10.48
C THR A 106 -2.63 0.46 -11.38
N HIS A 107 -2.41 1.69 -10.92
CA HIS A 107 -2.78 2.90 -11.64
C HIS A 107 -1.60 3.89 -11.77
N PRO A 108 -1.44 4.53 -12.95
CA PRO A 108 -0.35 5.48 -13.24
C PRO A 108 -0.22 6.64 -12.25
N ALA A 109 -1.33 7.09 -11.67
CA ALA A 109 -1.36 8.16 -10.67
C ALA A 109 -0.43 7.91 -9.45
N SER A 110 -0.13 6.65 -9.13
CA SER A 110 0.84 6.34 -8.07
C SER A 110 2.26 6.74 -8.45
N PHE A 111 2.64 6.57 -9.72
CA PHE A 111 3.95 6.98 -10.22
C PHE A 111 4.08 8.51 -10.30
N GLU A 112 3.01 9.21 -10.71
CA GLU A 112 2.95 10.68 -10.66
C GLU A 112 3.14 11.19 -9.22
N LYS A 113 2.44 10.57 -8.24
CA LYS A 113 2.59 10.89 -6.81
C LYS A 113 4.02 10.63 -6.31
N TYR A 114 4.69 9.59 -6.81
CA TYR A 114 6.09 9.33 -6.52
C TYR A 114 7.01 10.43 -7.06
N ILE A 115 6.84 10.85 -8.31
CA ILE A 115 7.62 11.96 -8.89
C ILE A 115 7.40 13.25 -8.09
N ASN A 116 6.13 13.56 -7.78
CA ASN A 116 5.75 14.74 -7.00
C ASN A 116 6.21 14.70 -5.54
N SER A 117 6.58 13.51 -5.02
CA SER A 117 7.17 13.38 -3.68
C SER A 117 8.65 13.77 -3.64
N LYS A 118 9.30 13.86 -4.81
CA LYS A 118 10.66 14.40 -4.91
C LYS A 118 10.57 15.92 -4.80
N GLU A 119 11.32 16.52 -3.87
CA GLU A 119 11.31 17.97 -3.62
C GLU A 119 11.58 18.82 -4.88
N MET A 120 12.29 18.25 -5.85
CA MET A 120 12.68 18.93 -7.08
C MET A 120 11.61 18.97 -8.16
N TYR A 121 10.56 18.13 -8.11
CA TYR A 121 9.61 17.99 -9.23
C TYR A 121 8.16 18.12 -8.76
N GLN A 122 7.37 18.89 -9.51
CA GLN A 122 5.94 19.01 -9.30
C GLN A 122 5.19 18.96 -10.64
N CYS A 123 4.63 17.79 -10.95
CA CYS A 123 3.76 17.53 -12.08
C CYS A 123 2.32 17.91 -11.69
N VAL A 124 1.91 19.12 -12.08
CA VAL A 124 0.57 19.67 -11.81
C VAL A 124 -0.42 19.22 -12.89
N THR A 125 0.06 19.02 -14.11
CA THR A 125 -0.76 18.53 -15.24
C THR A 125 -0.15 17.24 -15.81
N ARG A 126 -0.92 16.50 -16.63
CA ARG A 126 -0.43 15.29 -17.32
C ARG A 126 0.54 15.57 -18.46
N TRP A 127 0.83 16.84 -18.73
CA TRP A 127 1.60 17.29 -19.89
C TRP A 127 2.82 18.13 -19.51
N GLU A 128 2.85 18.65 -18.28
CA GLU A 128 3.90 19.55 -17.80
C GLU A 128 4.26 19.25 -16.35
N CYS A 129 5.56 19.25 -16.07
CA CYS A 129 6.12 19.20 -14.73
C CYS A 129 6.99 20.44 -14.49
N VAL A 130 6.95 20.97 -13.28
CA VAL A 130 7.83 22.06 -12.86
C VAL A 130 9.01 21.46 -12.12
N LYS A 131 10.24 21.78 -12.55
CA LYS A 131 11.47 21.49 -11.82
C LYS A 131 11.87 22.71 -11.00
N ILE A 132 12.08 22.51 -9.71
CA ILE A 132 12.53 23.55 -8.78
C ILE A 132 14.01 23.27 -8.47
N SER A 133 14.88 24.21 -8.84
CA SER A 133 16.32 24.14 -8.57
C SER A 133 16.79 25.38 -7.82
N SER A 134 17.87 25.25 -7.05
CA SER A 134 18.52 26.38 -6.39
C SER A 134 19.69 26.88 -7.23
N GLU A 135 19.69 28.17 -7.58
CA GLU A 135 20.79 28.83 -8.27
C GLU A 135 21.45 29.83 -7.31
N ILE A 136 22.78 29.80 -7.23
CA ILE A 136 23.56 30.78 -6.46
C ILE A 136 23.72 32.01 -7.35
N SER A 137 23.12 33.12 -6.94
CA SER A 137 23.28 34.42 -7.63
C SER A 137 24.71 34.95 -7.45
N GLU A 138 25.15 35.84 -8.36
CA GLU A 138 26.45 36.56 -8.28
C GLU A 138 26.71 37.30 -6.95
N HIS A 139 25.69 37.46 -6.10
CA HIS A 139 25.77 38.04 -4.76
C HIS A 139 25.68 37.01 -3.61
N ASP A 140 26.01 35.73 -3.84
CA ASP A 140 25.96 34.66 -2.83
C ASP A 140 24.56 34.44 -2.20
N SER A 141 23.50 34.90 -2.89
CA SER A 141 22.12 34.67 -2.49
C SER A 141 21.53 33.46 -3.21
N LEU A 142 20.97 32.52 -2.45
CA LEU A 142 20.22 31.37 -2.97
C LEU A 142 18.89 31.86 -3.55
N ARG A 143 18.68 31.66 -4.85
CA ARG A 143 17.38 31.90 -5.51
C ARG A 143 16.80 30.59 -6.02
N ALA A 144 15.51 30.41 -5.80
CA ALA A 144 14.78 29.30 -6.40
C ALA A 144 14.47 29.64 -7.86
N LYS A 145 14.82 28.73 -8.77
CA LYS A 145 14.50 28.78 -10.18
C LYS A 145 13.48 27.69 -10.49
N ALA A 146 12.39 28.08 -11.16
CA ALA A 146 11.39 27.14 -11.63
C ALA A 146 11.54 26.99 -13.15
N GLU A 147 11.71 25.76 -13.62
CA GLU A 147 11.78 25.43 -15.05
C GLU A 147 10.57 24.54 -15.41
N ILE A 148 9.84 24.91 -16.46
CA ILE A 148 8.74 24.11 -16.98
C ILE A 148 9.32 23.06 -17.92
N LEU A 149 8.93 21.80 -17.70
CA LEU A 149 9.34 20.66 -18.50
C LEU A 149 8.10 20.01 -19.12
N SER A 150 8.10 19.88 -20.45
CA SER A 150 7.05 19.19 -21.20
C SER A 150 7.23 17.67 -21.11
N ILE A 151 6.15 16.92 -20.90
CA ILE A 151 6.18 15.46 -20.87
C ILE A 151 6.11 14.94 -22.30
N ASN A 152 7.21 14.37 -22.80
CA ASN A 152 7.30 13.81 -24.15
C ASN A 152 6.98 12.31 -24.21
N GLY A 153 7.15 11.61 -23.09
CA GLY A 153 6.92 10.18 -22.99
C GLY A 153 6.47 9.82 -21.59
N TYR A 154 5.48 8.93 -21.50
CA TYR A 154 4.99 8.39 -20.24
C TYR A 154 4.60 6.94 -20.43
N THR A 155 5.17 6.03 -19.63
CA THR A 155 4.71 4.64 -19.56
C THR A 155 4.53 4.19 -18.13
N PHE A 156 3.54 3.33 -17.94
CA PHE A 156 3.26 2.68 -16.67
C PHE A 156 2.87 1.23 -16.94
N ASP A 157 3.70 0.32 -16.47
CA ASP A 157 3.53 -1.11 -16.69
C ASP A 157 3.38 -1.82 -15.35
N TRP A 158 2.31 -2.62 -15.20
CA TRP A 158 2.05 -3.38 -13.98
C TRP A 158 2.25 -4.87 -14.20
N TYR A 159 2.99 -5.52 -13.31
CA TYR A 159 3.41 -6.93 -13.39
C TYR A 159 3.08 -7.72 -12.13
N VAL A 160 1.95 -7.45 -11.49
CA VAL A 160 1.43 -8.13 -10.28
C VAL A 160 2.28 -7.94 -9.02
N LEU A 161 3.56 -8.32 -9.06
CA LEU A 161 4.52 -8.23 -7.95
C LEU A 161 5.36 -6.95 -7.98
N TYR A 162 5.35 -6.25 -9.11
CA TYR A 162 6.01 -4.97 -9.26
C TYR A 162 5.29 -4.11 -10.31
N ALA A 163 5.56 -2.81 -10.29
CA ALA A 163 5.17 -1.90 -11.36
C ALA A 163 6.41 -1.14 -11.85
N LYS A 164 6.39 -0.67 -13.09
CA LYS A 164 7.40 0.21 -13.66
C LYS A 164 6.74 1.49 -14.11
N GLY A 165 7.42 2.61 -13.87
CA GLY A 165 7.04 3.92 -14.36
C GLY A 165 8.22 4.54 -15.09
N TYR A 166 7.93 5.20 -16.20
CA TYR A 166 8.89 5.98 -16.96
C TYR A 166 8.23 7.30 -17.35
N ILE A 167 8.98 8.39 -17.18
CA ILE A 167 8.60 9.70 -17.69
C ILE A 167 9.81 10.35 -18.35
N GLN A 168 9.56 10.95 -19.51
CA GLN A 168 10.54 11.73 -20.27
C GLN A 168 10.11 13.18 -20.27
N LEU A 169 10.99 14.04 -19.75
CA LEU A 169 10.77 15.46 -19.54
C LEU A 169 11.70 16.24 -20.48
N ALA A 170 11.15 17.13 -21.29
CA ALA A 170 11.93 18.00 -22.17
C ALA A 170 11.79 19.46 -21.75
N ASN A 171 12.92 20.16 -21.68
CA ASN A 171 12.91 21.61 -21.49
C ASN A 171 12.80 22.35 -22.84
N ASP A 172 12.53 23.65 -22.78
CA ASP A 172 12.43 24.52 -23.97
C ASP A 172 13.74 24.62 -24.78
N LYS A 173 14.87 24.19 -24.19
CA LYS A 173 16.19 24.15 -24.85
C LYS A 173 16.46 22.82 -25.56
N GLY A 174 15.52 21.87 -25.53
CA GLY A 174 15.65 20.55 -26.13
C GLY A 174 16.45 19.55 -25.29
N ASN A 175 16.82 19.87 -24.05
CA ASN A 175 17.41 18.89 -23.14
C ASN A 175 16.31 17.95 -22.64
N ILE A 176 16.63 16.66 -22.67
CA ILE A 176 15.74 15.60 -22.25
C ILE A 176 16.26 15.00 -20.94
N GLU A 177 15.39 14.94 -19.93
CA GLU A 177 15.59 14.25 -18.67
C GLU A 177 14.66 13.03 -18.61
N GLU A 178 15.17 11.90 -18.12
CA GLU A 178 14.40 10.67 -17.98
C GLU A 178 14.34 10.28 -16.51
N ILE A 179 13.15 9.96 -16.03
CA ILE A 179 12.96 9.47 -14.67
C ILE A 179 12.32 8.09 -14.76
N ASN A 180 13.05 7.10 -14.26
CA ASN A 180 12.59 5.73 -14.15
C ASN A 180 12.26 5.39 -12.70
N GLY A 181 11.26 4.56 -12.50
CA GLY A 181 10.94 4.01 -11.20
C GLY A 181 10.46 2.57 -11.30
N VAL A 182 10.85 1.75 -10.34
CA VAL A 182 10.25 0.44 -10.10
C VAL A 182 9.55 0.47 -8.75
N ASN A 183 8.30 0.02 -8.72
CA ASN A 183 7.58 -0.21 -7.48
C ASN A 183 7.69 -1.69 -7.10
N ILE A 184 8.26 -1.97 -5.93
CA ILE A 184 8.31 -3.34 -5.37
C ILE A 184 7.59 -3.33 -4.04
N CYS A 185 6.57 -4.18 -3.89
CA CYS A 185 5.78 -4.31 -2.65
C CYS A 185 5.21 -2.98 -2.11
N GLY A 186 4.88 -2.03 -3.00
CA GLY A 186 4.33 -0.72 -2.64
C GLY A 186 5.37 0.36 -2.37
N PHE A 187 6.65 0.11 -2.64
CA PHE A 187 7.72 1.10 -2.51
C PHE A 187 8.33 1.41 -3.88
N TRP A 188 8.33 2.70 -4.24
CA TRP A 188 8.98 3.18 -5.46
C TRP A 188 10.48 3.38 -5.22
N ILE A 189 11.28 2.91 -6.18
CA ILE A 189 12.74 2.96 -6.19
C ILE A 189 13.17 3.45 -7.58
N GLU A 190 14.03 4.47 -7.63
CA GLU A 190 14.65 4.96 -8.87
C GLU A 190 15.81 4.04 -9.29
N TYR A 191 15.99 3.86 -10.60
CA TYR A 191 17.06 3.06 -11.19
C TYR A 191 17.55 3.65 -12.52
#